data_AF-A0A8I4A503-F1
#
_entry.id   AF-A0A8I4A503-F1
#
_cell.length_a   1.000
_cell.length_b   1.000
_cell.length_c   1.000
_cell.angle_alpha   90.00
_cell.angle_beta   90.00
_cell.angle_gamma   90.00
#
_symmetry.space_group_name_H-M   'P 1'
#
loop_
_entity.id
_entity.type
_entity.pdbx_description
1 polymer ?
#
loop_
_entity_poly.entity_id
_entity_poly.type
_entity_poly.pdbx_seq_one_letter_code
_entity_poly.pdbx_strand_id
1 'polypeptide(L)'
;MPKAPKGKSAGREKKVIHPYSRKAAQITREAHKQEKKEKLKNEKALRLNLTGEKLQWFQNHLDPQKKGYSKKDACELIERYLNRFSSELEQIELHNSIKDRQGRRHCSRETVIKQTMERERQQYEGYGLGFLLQSVASPLAQLLRSETLESLSQSTCNLSAECLESGDFDNFPPPWFKPLSSHHYHEIPDILNASNLKTFREWDFDLKKLPNIKMRKICANDAIPKKHKRKTVITEDQNLGELELNDETSDSDEEMTAVA
;
A
#
# COMPACT_ATOMS: atom_id res chain seq x y z
N MET A 1 0.05 -32.43 -60.27
CA MET A 1 -0.16 -30.96 -60.25
C MET A 1 -0.96 -30.57 -59.02
N PRO A 2 -0.46 -29.69 -58.14
CA PRO A 2 -1.28 -29.14 -57.06
C PRO A 2 -2.24 -28.08 -57.63
N LYS A 3 -3.53 -28.15 -57.27
CA LYS A 3 -4.55 -27.20 -57.74
C LYS A 3 -4.38 -25.84 -57.04
N ALA A 4 -4.49 -24.77 -57.82
CA ALA A 4 -4.42 -23.40 -57.36
C ALA A 4 -5.47 -23.08 -56.27
N PRO A 5 -5.13 -22.29 -55.23
CA PRO A 5 -6.08 -21.89 -54.20
C PRO A 5 -7.07 -20.88 -54.78
N LYS A 6 -8.36 -21.26 -54.82
CA LYS A 6 -9.45 -20.35 -55.21
C LYS A 6 -9.46 -19.15 -54.25
N GLY A 7 -9.26 -17.96 -54.83
CA GLY A 7 -9.34 -16.68 -54.13
C GLY A 7 -10.66 -16.54 -53.38
N LYS A 8 -10.59 -16.22 -52.08
CA LYS A 8 -11.77 -15.94 -51.28
C LYS A 8 -12.17 -14.48 -51.48
N SER A 9 -13.26 -14.33 -52.22
CA SER A 9 -14.13 -13.14 -52.37
C SER A 9 -13.98 -12.08 -51.29
N ALA A 10 -13.30 -10.98 -51.63
CA ALA A 10 -13.53 -9.69 -50.98
C ALA A 10 -14.96 -9.25 -51.33
N GLY A 11 -15.82 -9.07 -50.33
CA GLY A 11 -17.18 -8.53 -50.55
C GLY A 11 -18.36 -9.49 -50.39
N ARG A 12 -18.24 -10.59 -49.62
CA ARG A 12 -19.45 -11.33 -49.19
C ARG A 12 -19.96 -10.70 -47.89
N GLU A 13 -21.11 -10.03 -47.98
CA GLU A 13 -21.89 -9.62 -46.80
C GLU A 13 -21.91 -10.75 -45.76
N LYS A 14 -21.73 -10.40 -44.49
CA LYS A 14 -21.69 -11.38 -43.40
C LYS A 14 -23.05 -12.08 -43.34
N LYS A 15 -23.14 -13.23 -44.01
CA LYS A 15 -24.35 -14.07 -44.04
C LYS A 15 -24.88 -14.25 -42.62
N VAL A 16 -26.19 -14.11 -42.45
CA VAL A 16 -26.89 -14.40 -41.20
C VAL A 16 -26.47 -15.79 -40.73
N ILE A 17 -25.80 -15.86 -39.58
CA ILE A 17 -25.29 -17.10 -38.99
C ILE A 17 -26.33 -17.58 -38.00
N HIS A 18 -26.78 -18.83 -38.15
CA HIS A 18 -27.68 -19.43 -37.16
C HIS A 18 -27.01 -19.55 -35.79
N PRO A 19 -27.67 -19.22 -34.67
CA PRO A 19 -27.06 -19.17 -33.33
C PRO A 19 -26.36 -20.47 -32.90
N TYR A 20 -26.91 -21.64 -33.26
CA TYR A 20 -26.36 -22.95 -32.90
C TYR A 20 -25.38 -23.53 -33.94
N SER A 21 -24.96 -22.74 -34.94
CA SER A 21 -24.00 -23.19 -35.95
C SER A 21 -22.59 -23.35 -35.37
N ARG A 22 -21.79 -24.29 -35.92
CA ARG A 22 -20.35 -24.39 -35.62
C ARG A 22 -19.61 -23.06 -35.82
N LYS A 23 -20.03 -22.28 -36.82
CA LYS A 23 -19.45 -20.96 -37.09
C LYS A 23 -19.79 -19.93 -36.00
N ALA A 24 -21.02 -19.97 -35.46
CA ALA A 24 -21.42 -19.13 -34.33
C ALA A 24 -20.61 -19.49 -33.08
N ALA A 25 -20.49 -20.79 -32.76
CA ALA A 25 -19.67 -21.26 -31.64
C ALA A 25 -18.20 -20.84 -31.74
N GLN A 26 -17.61 -20.83 -32.95
CA GLN A 26 -16.25 -20.31 -33.16
C GLN A 26 -16.15 -18.81 -32.87
N ILE A 27 -17.12 -18.01 -33.33
CA ILE A 27 -17.16 -16.56 -33.08
C ILE A 27 -17.26 -16.29 -31.58
N THR A 28 -18.14 -16.98 -30.86
CA THR A 28 -18.28 -16.82 -29.40
C THR A 28 -16.99 -17.16 -28.66
N ARG A 29 -16.29 -18.24 -29.06
CA ARG A 29 -15.00 -18.61 -28.46
C ARG A 29 -13.93 -17.55 -28.69
N GLU A 30 -13.82 -17.03 -29.91
CA GLU A 30 -12.85 -15.99 -30.23
C GLU A 30 -13.21 -14.68 -29.51
N ALA A 31 -14.49 -14.32 -29.43
CA ALA A 31 -14.95 -13.16 -28.68
C ALA A 31 -14.57 -13.25 -27.19
N HIS A 32 -14.82 -14.38 -26.52
CA HIS A 32 -14.38 -14.58 -25.13
C HIS A 32 -12.86 -14.57 -24.96
N LYS A 33 -12.11 -15.08 -25.95
CA LYS A 33 -10.65 -15.02 -25.92
C LYS A 33 -10.16 -13.56 -26.01
N GLN A 34 -10.74 -12.76 -26.90
CA GLN A 34 -10.42 -11.35 -27.03
C GLN A 34 -10.84 -10.58 -25.77
N GLU A 35 -12.02 -10.85 -25.22
CA GLU A 35 -12.50 -10.24 -23.97
C GLU A 35 -11.51 -10.48 -22.81
N LYS A 36 -11.04 -11.73 -22.62
CA LYS A 36 -10.03 -12.04 -21.60
C LYS A 36 -8.70 -11.32 -21.86
N LYS A 37 -8.28 -11.23 -23.13
CA LYS A 37 -7.05 -10.53 -23.53
C LYS A 37 -7.15 -9.04 -23.24
N GLU A 38 -8.26 -8.40 -23.59
CA GLU A 38 -8.50 -6.98 -23.31
C GLU A 38 -8.63 -6.71 -21.81
N LYS A 39 -9.30 -7.58 -21.05
CA LYS A 39 -9.34 -7.49 -19.58
C LYS A 39 -7.94 -7.46 -18.96
N LEU A 40 -7.05 -8.38 -19.36
CA LEU A 40 -5.67 -8.42 -18.88
C LEU A 40 -4.85 -7.18 -19.29
N LYS A 41 -5.12 -6.59 -20.47
CA LYS A 41 -4.49 -5.34 -20.88
C LYS A 41 -4.97 -4.17 -20.03
N ASN A 42 -6.28 -4.09 -19.79
CA ASN A 42 -6.90 -3.04 -19.00
C ASN A 42 -6.45 -3.10 -17.54
N GLU A 43 -6.35 -4.28 -16.94
CA GLU A 43 -5.80 -4.47 -15.59
C GLU A 43 -4.34 -3.99 -15.48
N LYS A 44 -3.51 -4.32 -16.47
CA LYS A 44 -2.12 -3.86 -16.53
C LYS A 44 -2.02 -2.34 -16.70
N ALA A 45 -2.85 -1.76 -17.57
CA ALA A 45 -2.90 -0.33 -17.79
C ALA A 45 -3.36 0.40 -16.52
N LEU A 46 -4.41 -0.09 -15.84
CA LEU A 46 -4.90 0.46 -14.59
C LEU A 46 -3.81 0.46 -13.52
N ARG A 47 -3.08 -0.65 -13.38
CA ARG A 47 -1.97 -0.75 -12.41
C ARG A 47 -0.86 0.27 -12.70
N LEU A 48 -0.50 0.45 -13.97
CA LEU A 48 0.48 1.46 -14.39
C LEU A 48 -0.02 2.88 -14.12
N ASN A 49 -1.29 3.17 -14.43
CA ASN A 49 -1.90 4.48 -14.17
C ASN A 49 -1.89 4.81 -12.67
N LEU A 50 -2.33 3.88 -11.81
CA LEU A 50 -2.32 4.08 -10.35
C LEU A 50 -0.91 4.35 -9.81
N THR A 51 0.09 3.65 -10.37
CA THR A 51 1.49 3.89 -9.99
C THR A 51 1.96 5.26 -10.48
N GLY A 52 1.61 5.65 -11.71
CA GLY A 52 1.92 6.96 -12.27
C GLY A 52 1.30 8.11 -11.47
N GLU A 53 0.02 8.01 -11.11
CA GLU A 53 -0.69 8.98 -10.26
C GLU A 53 -0.04 9.12 -8.88
N LYS A 54 0.35 7.99 -8.28
CA LYS A 54 1.10 8.00 -7.02
C LYS A 54 2.42 8.77 -7.18
N LEU A 55 3.22 8.43 -8.19
CA LEU A 55 4.50 9.10 -8.45
C LEU A 55 4.32 10.59 -8.75
N GLN A 56 3.30 10.95 -9.53
CA GLN A 56 2.92 12.33 -9.80
C GLN A 56 2.66 13.12 -8.52
N TRP A 57 1.92 12.53 -7.57
CA TRP A 57 1.68 13.16 -6.28
C TRP A 57 3.02 13.45 -5.57
N PHE A 58 3.92 12.47 -5.50
CA PHE A 58 5.22 12.67 -4.87
C PHE A 58 6.00 13.78 -5.55
N GLN A 59 6.12 13.76 -6.88
CA GLN A 59 6.87 14.76 -7.65
C GLN A 59 6.36 16.19 -7.41
N ASN A 60 5.04 16.38 -7.36
CA ASN A 60 4.42 17.70 -7.10
C ASN A 60 4.65 18.20 -5.67
N HIS A 61 4.87 17.29 -4.72
CA HIS A 61 5.10 17.62 -3.30
C HIS A 61 6.58 17.57 -2.91
N LEU A 62 7.49 17.36 -3.88
CA LEU A 62 8.92 17.51 -3.63
C LEU A 62 9.29 19.00 -3.57
N ASP A 63 10.17 19.33 -2.64
CA ASP A 63 10.78 20.64 -2.55
C ASP A 63 11.76 20.79 -3.73
N PRO A 64 11.59 21.79 -4.61
CA PRO A 64 12.48 22.00 -5.74
C PRO A 64 13.95 22.27 -5.34
N GLN A 65 14.19 22.89 -4.20
CA GLN A 65 15.52 23.37 -3.81
C GLN A 65 16.36 22.31 -3.08
N LYS A 66 15.72 21.29 -2.51
CA LYS A 66 16.40 20.29 -1.67
C LYS A 66 17.22 19.31 -2.50
N LYS A 67 18.51 19.10 -2.21
CA LYS A 67 19.36 18.19 -3.02
C LYS A 67 19.22 16.70 -2.65
N GLY A 68 18.66 16.40 -1.48
CA GLY A 68 18.45 15.04 -0.99
C GLY A 68 17.57 15.03 0.25
N TYR A 69 16.85 13.93 0.46
CA TYR A 69 15.97 13.76 1.61
C TYR A 69 16.64 12.92 2.69
N SER A 70 16.45 13.32 3.96
CA SER A 70 16.71 12.43 5.10
C SER A 70 15.63 11.37 5.19
N LYS A 71 15.89 10.28 5.93
CA LYS A 71 14.88 9.27 6.25
C LYS A 71 13.66 9.89 6.92
N LYS A 72 13.89 10.82 7.85
CA LYS A 72 12.81 11.56 8.54
C LYS A 72 11.96 12.35 7.56
N ASP A 73 12.59 13.13 6.68
CA ASP A 73 11.88 13.92 5.67
C ASP A 73 11.07 13.03 4.72
N ALA A 74 11.61 11.86 4.37
CA ALA A 74 10.90 10.90 3.53
C ALA A 74 9.67 10.32 4.25
N CYS A 75 9.78 9.99 5.54
CA CYS A 75 8.65 9.57 6.37
C CYS A 75 7.60 10.68 6.48
N GLU A 76 7.99 11.93 6.72
CA GLU A 76 7.06 13.08 6.74
C GLU A 76 6.32 13.25 5.40
N LEU A 77 7.01 13.04 4.27
CA LEU A 77 6.39 13.10 2.95
C LEU A 77 5.40 11.94 2.72
N ILE A 78 5.71 10.74 3.21
CA ILE A 78 4.79 9.60 3.17
C ILE A 78 3.56 9.86 4.04
N GLU A 79 3.72 10.43 5.23
CA GLU A 79 2.60 10.77 6.11
C GLU A 79 1.66 11.78 5.45
N ARG A 80 2.20 12.79 4.75
CA ARG A 80 1.40 13.71 3.94
C ARG A 80 0.64 12.98 2.83
N TYR A 81 1.25 12.00 2.17
CA TYR A 81 0.59 11.19 1.14
C TYR A 81 -0.55 10.34 1.72
N LEU A 82 -0.34 9.72 2.87
CA LEU A 82 -1.35 8.92 3.58
C LEU A 82 -2.54 9.77 4.02
N ASN A 83 -2.30 11.04 4.35
CA ASN A 83 -3.32 11.99 4.77
C ASN A 83 -3.95 12.78 3.61
N ARG A 84 -3.68 12.43 2.34
CA ARG A 84 -4.19 13.18 1.17
C ARG A 84 -5.72 13.29 1.10
N PHE A 85 -6.44 12.36 1.73
CA PHE A 85 -7.91 12.32 1.72
C PHE A 85 -8.54 12.89 2.99
N SER A 86 -7.76 13.45 3.92
CA SER A 86 -8.31 13.94 5.20
C SER A 86 -9.36 15.04 5.00
N SER A 87 -9.11 16.00 4.08
CA SER A 87 -10.05 17.07 3.77
C SER A 87 -11.33 16.58 3.08
N GLU A 88 -11.23 15.57 2.20
CA GLU A 88 -12.39 14.95 1.54
C GLU A 88 -13.27 14.24 2.58
N LEU A 89 -12.66 13.52 3.53
CA LEU A 89 -13.39 12.86 4.62
C LEU A 89 -14.05 13.88 5.55
N GLU A 90 -13.36 14.94 5.91
CA GLU A 90 -13.91 16.03 6.73
C GLU A 90 -15.10 16.69 6.02
N GLN A 91 -15.01 16.93 4.71
CA GLN A 91 -16.12 17.48 3.92
C GLN A 91 -17.34 16.54 3.92
N ILE A 92 -17.13 15.23 3.77
CA ILE A 92 -18.20 14.22 3.84
C ILE A 92 -18.84 14.21 5.23
N GLU A 93 -18.03 14.25 6.28
CA GLU A 93 -18.50 14.29 7.66
C GLU A 93 -19.33 15.54 7.94
N LEU A 94 -18.85 16.72 7.55
CA LEU A 94 -19.57 17.97 7.68
C LEU A 94 -20.90 17.95 6.94
N HIS A 95 -20.92 17.51 5.68
CA HIS A 95 -22.15 17.38 4.90
C HIS A 95 -23.16 16.45 5.59
N ASN A 96 -22.69 15.34 6.17
CA ASN A 96 -23.55 14.40 6.88
C ASN A 96 -23.97 14.88 8.28
N SER A 97 -23.21 15.77 8.90
CA SER A 97 -23.52 16.35 10.21
C SER A 97 -24.62 17.42 10.16
N ILE A 98 -24.85 18.02 8.99
CA ILE A 98 -25.95 18.98 8.78
C ILE A 98 -27.26 18.20 8.84
N LYS A 99 -28.02 18.43 9.93
CA LYS A 99 -29.33 17.82 10.15
C LYS A 99 -30.34 18.31 9.13
N ASP A 100 -30.51 17.55 8.06
CA ASP A 100 -31.68 17.63 7.19
C ASP A 100 -32.46 16.30 7.29
N ARG A 101 -33.70 16.28 6.80
CA ARG A 101 -34.53 15.06 6.72
C ARG A 101 -34.02 14.03 5.69
N GLN A 102 -32.79 14.20 5.21
CA GLN A 102 -32.19 13.43 4.14
C GLN A 102 -31.19 12.42 4.73
N GLY A 103 -31.21 11.19 4.19
CA GLY A 103 -30.33 10.11 4.65
C GLY A 103 -28.84 10.37 4.41
N ARG A 104 -27.99 9.56 5.04
CA ARG A 104 -26.52 9.66 4.96
C ARG A 104 -26.06 9.60 3.50
N ARG A 105 -25.34 10.64 3.06
CA ARG A 105 -24.80 10.73 1.70
C ARG A 105 -23.35 10.24 1.64
N HIS A 106 -22.90 9.92 0.43
CA HIS A 106 -21.51 9.56 0.12
C HIS A 106 -20.95 8.33 0.85
N CYS A 107 -21.81 7.43 1.36
CA CYS A 107 -21.38 6.24 2.12
C CYS A 107 -20.44 5.31 1.34
N SER A 108 -20.68 5.12 0.03
CA SER A 108 -19.83 4.27 -0.83
C SER A 108 -18.42 4.86 -0.96
N ARG A 109 -18.32 6.15 -1.29
CA ARG A 109 -17.03 6.85 -1.43
C ARG A 109 -16.26 6.91 -0.12
N GLU A 110 -16.93 7.26 0.98
CA GLU A 110 -16.35 7.31 2.32
C GLU A 110 -15.74 5.95 2.72
N THR A 111 -16.50 4.86 2.50
CA THR A 111 -16.03 3.49 2.74
C THR A 111 -14.79 3.16 1.91
N VAL A 112 -14.79 3.46 0.62
CA VAL A 112 -13.67 3.18 -0.28
C VAL A 112 -12.40 3.94 0.15
N ILE A 113 -12.53 5.21 0.54
CA ILE A 113 -11.41 6.02 1.03
C ILE A 113 -10.86 5.43 2.33
N LYS A 114 -11.73 5.19 3.32
CA LYS A 114 -11.32 4.64 4.62
C LYS A 114 -10.60 3.31 4.47
N GLN A 115 -11.14 2.40 3.65
CA GLN A 115 -10.49 1.12 3.37
C GLN A 115 -9.16 1.29 2.64
N THR A 116 -9.03 2.28 1.76
CA THR A 116 -7.78 2.54 1.04
C THR A 116 -6.71 3.09 1.97
N MET A 117 -7.04 4.08 2.80
CA MET A 117 -6.14 4.63 3.81
C MET A 117 -5.69 3.56 4.81
N GLU A 118 -6.61 2.71 5.26
CA GLU A 118 -6.30 1.61 6.19
C GLU A 118 -5.30 0.64 5.58
N ARG A 119 -5.53 0.20 4.33
CA ARG A 119 -4.58 -0.68 3.62
C ARG A 119 -3.21 -0.04 3.46
N GLU A 120 -3.16 1.24 3.13
CA GLU A 120 -1.90 1.96 2.98
C GLU A 120 -1.18 2.09 4.34
N ARG A 121 -1.89 2.46 5.41
CA ARG A 121 -1.29 2.56 6.76
C ARG A 121 -0.74 1.22 7.25
N GLN A 122 -1.51 0.16 7.11
CA GLN A 122 -1.08 -1.19 7.49
C GLN A 122 0.21 -1.61 6.79
N GLN A 123 0.36 -1.28 5.51
CA GLN A 123 1.56 -1.62 4.77
C GLN A 123 2.77 -0.73 5.15
N TYR A 124 2.54 0.51 5.58
CA TYR A 124 3.59 1.45 6.01
C TYR A 124 4.14 1.10 7.40
N GLU A 125 3.24 0.75 8.31
CA GLU A 125 3.54 0.37 9.68
C GLU A 125 3.99 -1.09 9.79
N GLY A 126 3.33 -1.98 9.05
CA GLY A 126 3.46 -3.43 9.13
C GLY A 126 4.71 -4.03 8.48
N TYR A 127 5.77 -3.24 8.26
CA TYR A 127 7.02 -3.78 7.73
C TYR A 127 7.76 -4.61 8.79
N GLY A 128 7.37 -5.88 8.86
CA GLY A 128 7.90 -6.97 9.67
C GLY A 128 7.20 -8.29 9.28
N LEU A 129 7.70 -9.44 9.72
CA LEU A 129 7.14 -10.79 9.47
C LEU A 129 5.64 -10.96 9.82
N GLY A 130 4.98 -9.95 10.41
CA GLY A 130 3.57 -9.97 10.81
C GLY A 130 2.54 -9.91 9.68
N PHE A 131 2.87 -9.39 8.49
CA PHE A 131 1.89 -9.28 7.39
C PHE A 131 1.43 -10.65 6.86
N LEU A 132 2.30 -11.67 6.94
CA LEU A 132 1.94 -13.03 6.50
C LEU A 132 1.06 -13.77 7.50
N LEU A 133 1.12 -13.42 8.80
CA LEU A 133 0.32 -14.10 9.83
C LEU A 133 -1.12 -13.58 9.93
N GLN A 134 -1.36 -12.31 9.58
CA GLN A 134 -2.72 -11.73 9.66
C GLN A 134 -3.60 -12.10 8.46
N SER A 135 -3.00 -12.44 7.31
CA SER A 135 -3.72 -12.98 6.14
C SER A 135 -4.10 -14.46 6.30
N VAL A 136 -3.48 -15.20 7.21
CA VAL A 136 -3.81 -16.61 7.51
C VAL A 136 -4.56 -16.79 8.82
N ALA A 137 -4.87 -15.70 9.53
CA ALA A 137 -5.74 -15.76 10.69
C ALA A 137 -7.17 -16.09 10.23
N SER A 138 -7.55 -17.35 10.49
CA SER A 138 -8.85 -17.97 10.25
C SER A 138 -10.05 -17.01 10.39
N PRO A 139 -11.09 -17.12 9.54
CA PRO A 139 -12.36 -16.39 9.69
C PRO A 139 -12.96 -16.47 11.11
N LEU A 140 -12.61 -17.50 11.89
CA LEU A 140 -13.02 -17.66 13.29
C LEU A 140 -12.48 -16.58 14.23
N ALA A 141 -11.34 -15.95 13.95
CA ALA A 141 -10.76 -14.88 14.78
C ALA A 141 -11.42 -13.50 14.54
N GLN A 142 -12.30 -13.37 13.55
CA GLN A 142 -13.20 -12.22 13.41
C GLN A 142 -14.49 -12.42 14.22
N LEU A 143 -14.91 -13.67 14.46
CA LEU A 143 -16.12 -14.01 15.21
C LEU A 143 -15.99 -13.82 16.74
N LEU A 144 -14.77 -13.83 17.27
CA LEU A 144 -14.52 -13.59 18.71
C LEU A 144 -14.25 -12.12 19.06
N ARG A 145 -14.24 -11.23 18.07
CA ARG A 145 -14.25 -9.76 18.28
C ARG A 145 -15.64 -9.14 18.13
N SER A 146 -16.67 -9.93 17.79
CA SER A 146 -18.05 -9.47 17.68
C SER A 146 -18.85 -9.51 18.98
N GLU A 147 -18.40 -10.21 20.03
CA GLU A 147 -19.14 -10.29 21.29
C GLU A 147 -19.11 -8.99 22.13
N THR A 148 -18.32 -7.99 21.75
CA THR A 148 -18.40 -6.63 22.34
C THR A 148 -18.94 -5.56 21.39
N LEU A 149 -19.50 -5.96 20.23
CA LEU A 149 -20.14 -5.07 19.26
C LEU A 149 -21.54 -5.55 18.84
N GLU A 150 -22.25 -6.31 19.68
CA GLU A 150 -23.67 -6.62 19.44
C GLU A 150 -24.57 -5.36 19.49
N SER A 151 -24.12 -4.24 20.08
CA SER A 151 -24.84 -2.96 20.01
C SER A 151 -24.60 -2.17 18.72
N LEU A 152 -23.54 -2.47 17.96
CA LEU A 152 -23.25 -1.83 16.66
C LEU A 152 -23.73 -2.67 15.46
N SER A 153 -23.94 -3.99 15.65
CA SER A 153 -24.50 -4.89 14.63
C SER A 153 -25.93 -4.51 14.21
N GLN A 154 -26.78 -4.12 15.16
CA GLN A 154 -28.14 -3.65 14.84
C GLN A 154 -28.15 -2.30 14.09
N SER A 155 -27.14 -1.43 14.32
CA SER A 155 -26.99 -0.19 13.57
C SER A 155 -26.50 -0.45 12.13
N THR A 156 -25.54 -1.37 11.92
CA THR A 156 -25.01 -1.69 10.58
C THR A 156 -25.98 -2.49 9.70
N CYS A 157 -26.83 -3.32 10.30
CA CYS A 157 -27.88 -4.05 9.57
C CYS A 157 -29.02 -3.11 9.12
N ASN A 158 -29.34 -2.07 9.90
CA ASN A 158 -30.33 -1.06 9.53
C ASN A 158 -29.82 -0.11 8.43
N LEU A 159 -28.53 0.26 8.44
CA LEU A 159 -27.92 1.07 7.37
C LEU A 159 -27.83 0.36 6.00
N SER A 160 -27.78 -0.97 5.99
CA SER A 160 -27.73 -1.76 4.76
C SER A 160 -29.11 -1.96 4.13
N ALA A 161 -30.17 -1.96 4.95
CA ALA A 161 -31.55 -2.05 4.48
C ALA A 161 -32.02 -0.72 3.85
N GLU A 162 -31.63 0.43 4.42
CA GLU A 162 -31.99 1.76 3.86
C GLU A 162 -31.30 2.06 2.50
N CYS A 163 -30.14 1.46 2.23
CA CYS A 163 -29.48 1.61 0.93
C CYS A 163 -30.16 0.79 -0.20
N LEU A 164 -31.06 -0.13 0.13
CA LEU A 164 -31.79 -0.93 -0.87
C LEU A 164 -32.97 -0.15 -1.49
N GLU A 165 -33.43 0.93 -0.86
CA GLU A 165 -34.56 1.73 -1.32
C GLU A 165 -34.17 2.88 -2.28
N SER A 166 -32.87 3.20 -2.41
CA SER A 166 -32.40 4.32 -3.23
C SER A 166 -32.02 3.98 -4.67
N GLY A 167 -32.21 2.73 -5.12
CA GLY A 167 -32.19 2.37 -6.55
C GLY A 167 -30.86 2.52 -7.29
N ASP A 168 -29.75 2.84 -6.63
CA ASP A 168 -28.42 2.98 -7.25
C ASP A 168 -27.58 1.70 -7.06
N PHE A 169 -27.95 0.64 -7.78
CA PHE A 169 -27.25 -0.65 -7.74
C PHE A 169 -25.94 -0.68 -8.56
N ASP A 170 -25.57 0.43 -9.20
CA ASP A 170 -24.42 0.52 -10.11
C ASP A 170 -23.09 0.91 -9.43
N ASN A 171 -23.08 1.20 -8.13
CA ASN A 171 -21.89 1.67 -7.41
C ASN A 171 -21.43 0.78 -6.24
N PHE A 172 -21.85 -0.48 -6.20
CA PHE A 172 -21.23 -1.49 -5.35
C PHE A 172 -20.16 -2.25 -6.13
N PRO A 173 -18.88 -2.24 -5.71
CA PRO A 173 -17.92 -3.18 -6.26
C PRO A 173 -18.41 -4.60 -5.94
N PRO A 174 -18.58 -5.49 -6.93
CA PRO A 174 -19.15 -6.80 -6.70
C PRO A 174 -18.34 -7.62 -5.68
N PRO A 175 -18.94 -8.60 -4.99
CA PRO A 175 -18.30 -9.38 -3.92
C PRO A 175 -17.07 -10.20 -4.36
N TRP A 176 -16.81 -10.29 -5.67
CA TRP A 176 -15.60 -10.89 -6.26
C TRP A 176 -14.58 -9.85 -6.76
N PHE A 177 -14.82 -8.55 -6.58
CA PHE A 177 -13.88 -7.48 -6.86
C PHE A 177 -12.69 -7.62 -5.91
N LYS A 178 -11.77 -8.49 -6.29
CA LYS A 178 -10.48 -8.60 -5.63
C LYS A 178 -9.82 -7.25 -5.82
N PRO A 179 -9.56 -6.47 -4.74
CA PRO A 179 -8.75 -5.27 -4.89
C PRO A 179 -7.47 -5.69 -5.61
N LEU A 180 -7.13 -4.94 -6.66
CA LEU A 180 -5.95 -5.19 -7.50
C LEU A 180 -4.80 -5.66 -6.61
N SER A 181 -4.23 -6.82 -6.94
CA SER A 181 -3.25 -7.54 -6.15
C SER A 181 -2.35 -6.61 -5.32
N SER A 182 -2.40 -6.78 -4.00
CA SER A 182 -1.76 -6.01 -2.92
C SER A 182 -0.25 -5.72 -3.02
N HIS A 183 0.44 -6.07 -4.10
CA HIS A 183 1.89 -6.24 -4.07
C HIS A 183 2.74 -4.98 -4.35
N HIS A 184 2.17 -3.87 -4.84
CA HIS A 184 3.00 -2.73 -5.27
C HIS A 184 2.52 -1.33 -4.85
N TYR A 185 1.58 -1.22 -3.90
CA TYR A 185 1.14 0.11 -3.44
C TYR A 185 2.08 0.77 -2.44
N HIS A 186 3.13 0.08 -1.99
CA HIS A 186 3.97 0.54 -0.87
C HIS A 186 5.40 0.94 -1.18
N GLU A 187 5.81 0.82 -2.43
CA GLU A 187 7.10 1.35 -2.84
C GLU A 187 6.93 2.82 -3.22
N ILE A 188 7.84 3.67 -2.76
CA ILE A 188 7.92 5.08 -3.12
C ILE A 188 9.18 5.32 -3.94
N PRO A 189 9.26 6.40 -4.75
CA PRO A 189 10.48 6.72 -5.47
C PRO A 189 11.63 6.93 -4.48
N ASP A 190 12.82 6.46 -4.82
CA ASP A 190 14.00 6.59 -3.97
C ASP A 190 14.52 8.04 -3.96
N ILE A 191 13.96 8.83 -3.04
CA ILE A 191 14.29 10.25 -2.84
C ILE A 191 15.49 10.48 -1.92
N LEU A 192 16.01 9.41 -1.30
CA LEU A 192 17.17 9.49 -0.40
C LEU A 192 18.48 9.64 -1.20
N ASN A 193 18.55 9.03 -2.37
CA ASN A 193 19.71 9.13 -3.26
C ASN A 193 19.56 10.33 -4.20
N ALA A 194 20.52 11.26 -4.15
CA ALA A 194 20.48 12.50 -4.95
C ALA A 194 20.42 12.25 -6.47
N SER A 195 21.12 11.23 -6.98
CA SER A 195 21.07 10.87 -8.41
C SER A 195 19.68 10.43 -8.83
N ASN A 196 19.02 9.59 -8.01
CA ASN A 196 17.69 9.07 -8.30
C ASN A 196 16.63 10.17 -8.16
N LEU A 197 16.80 11.05 -7.17
CA LEU A 197 15.96 12.22 -6.98
C LEU A 197 16.00 13.15 -8.20
N LYS A 198 17.17 13.39 -8.78
CA LYS A 198 17.30 14.19 -10.00
C LYS A 198 16.55 13.56 -11.18
N THR A 199 16.76 12.27 -11.42
CA THR A 199 16.03 11.54 -12.48
C THR A 199 14.53 11.54 -12.25
N PHE A 200 14.09 11.49 -11.00
CA PHE A 200 12.68 11.51 -10.65
C PHE A 200 12.04 12.89 -10.83
N ARG A 201 12.78 13.97 -10.59
CA ARG A 201 12.31 15.35 -10.86
C ARG A 201 12.14 15.65 -12.34
N GLU A 202 13.08 15.17 -13.14
CA GLU A 202 13.09 15.36 -14.60
C GLU A 202 12.16 14.39 -15.32
N TRP A 203 11.53 13.46 -14.60
CA TRP A 203 10.58 12.52 -15.19
C TRP A 203 9.36 13.27 -15.75
N ASP A 204 9.05 12.98 -17.00
CA ASP A 204 8.04 13.64 -17.84
C ASP A 204 6.67 12.93 -17.82
N PHE A 205 6.39 12.17 -16.77
CA PHE A 205 5.15 11.39 -16.62
C PHE A 205 4.95 10.30 -17.67
N ASP A 206 5.97 9.99 -18.47
CA ASP A 206 5.90 8.87 -19.40
C ASP A 206 5.92 7.54 -18.63
N LEU A 207 4.76 6.87 -18.63
CA LEU A 207 4.56 5.56 -18.01
C LEU A 207 5.51 4.49 -18.57
N LYS A 208 6.08 4.67 -19.77
CA LYS A 208 7.08 3.75 -20.33
C LYS A 208 8.44 3.87 -19.64
N LYS A 209 8.73 5.02 -19.04
CA LYS A 209 9.97 5.27 -18.28
C LYS A 209 9.85 4.90 -16.81
N LEU A 210 8.65 4.52 -16.35
CA LEU A 210 8.39 4.08 -14.99
C LEU A 210 9.33 2.94 -14.51
N PRO A 211 9.67 1.92 -15.33
CA PRO A 211 10.62 0.88 -14.93
C PRO A 211 12.04 1.38 -14.62
N ASN A 212 12.41 2.57 -15.11
CA ASN A 212 13.73 3.16 -14.88
C ASN A 212 13.80 3.95 -13.56
N ILE A 213 12.65 4.27 -12.96
CA ILE A 213 12.59 4.95 -11.68
C ILE A 213 12.87 3.93 -10.58
N LYS A 214 13.89 4.20 -9.77
CA LYS A 214 14.22 3.34 -8.64
C LYS A 214 13.18 3.52 -7.54
N MET A 215 12.52 2.43 -7.23
CA MET A 215 11.53 2.33 -6.16
C MET A 215 12.20 1.79 -4.89
N ARG A 216 11.78 2.29 -3.73
CA ARG A 216 12.30 1.89 -2.42
C ARG A 216 11.16 1.74 -1.43
N LYS A 217 11.29 0.75 -0.56
CA LYS A 217 10.40 0.56 0.60
C LYS A 217 10.94 1.35 1.77
N ILE A 218 10.10 2.18 2.37
CA ILE A 218 10.36 2.93 3.59
C ILE A 218 9.22 2.60 4.55
N CYS A 219 9.56 2.35 5.82
CA CYS A 219 8.60 2.04 6.87
C CYS A 219 8.63 3.09 7.99
N ALA A 220 7.59 3.12 8.83
CA ALA A 220 7.53 4.05 9.97
C ALA A 220 8.73 3.91 10.92
N ASN A 221 9.28 2.70 11.06
CA ASN A 221 10.44 2.44 11.91
C ASN A 221 11.75 3.07 11.37
N ASP A 222 11.81 3.49 10.10
CA ASP A 222 12.99 4.13 9.52
C ASP A 222 13.19 5.58 9.98
N ALA A 223 12.14 6.23 10.47
CA ALA A 223 12.20 7.58 11.04
C ALA A 223 12.92 7.60 12.40
N ILE A 224 12.95 6.47 13.11
CA ILE A 224 13.51 6.38 14.45
C ILE A 224 15.03 6.16 14.35
N PRO A 225 15.87 7.05 14.89
CA PRO A 225 17.30 6.81 14.96
C PRO A 225 17.55 5.60 15.87
N LYS A 226 18.01 4.48 15.31
CA LYS A 226 18.43 3.31 16.10
C LYS A 226 19.56 3.77 17.02
N LYS A 227 19.33 3.80 18.34
CA LYS A 227 20.41 4.04 19.31
C LYS A 227 21.47 2.95 19.11
N HIS A 228 22.61 3.31 18.56
CA HIS A 228 23.72 2.37 18.45
C HIS A 228 24.26 2.16 19.86
N LYS A 229 24.23 0.93 20.38
CA LYS A 229 25.06 0.58 21.54
C LYS A 229 26.50 0.89 21.11
N ARG A 230 27.16 1.84 21.79
CA ARG A 230 28.59 2.09 21.60
C ARG A 230 29.30 0.75 21.80
N LYS A 231 29.94 0.25 20.76
CA LYS A 231 30.83 -0.91 20.86
C LYS A 231 32.11 -0.36 21.49
N THR A 232 32.31 -0.61 22.78
CA THR A 232 33.59 -0.37 23.45
C THR A 232 34.63 -1.20 22.71
N VAL A 233 35.53 -0.53 22.00
CA VAL A 233 36.71 -1.16 21.41
C VAL A 233 37.66 -1.41 22.58
N ILE A 234 37.73 -2.65 23.04
CA ILE A 234 38.87 -3.12 23.84
C ILE A 234 39.95 -3.42 22.80
N THR A 235 41.01 -2.62 22.78
CA THR A 235 42.28 -2.95 22.13
C THR A 235 42.95 -4.04 22.97
N GLU A 236 42.98 -5.26 22.46
CA GLU A 236 43.86 -6.31 22.96
C GLU A 236 45.25 -6.10 22.35
N ASP A 237 46.15 -5.47 23.10
CA ASP A 237 47.58 -5.67 22.91
C ASP A 237 48.04 -6.68 23.97
N GLN A 238 48.46 -7.85 23.50
CA GLN A 238 49.24 -8.78 24.30
C GLN A 238 50.67 -8.25 24.44
N ASN A 239 51.18 -8.14 25.67
CA ASN A 239 52.61 -8.30 25.89
C ASN A 239 52.90 -8.96 27.24
N LEU A 240 53.88 -9.86 27.20
CA LEU A 240 54.29 -10.79 28.24
C LEU A 240 55.02 -10.07 29.40
N GLY A 241 54.96 -10.70 30.58
CA GLY A 241 56.17 -10.97 31.34
C GLY A 241 56.39 -10.19 32.64
N GLU A 242 56.39 -10.97 33.72
CA GLU A 242 57.34 -10.92 34.84
C GLU A 242 57.18 -9.93 36.02
N LEU A 243 57.26 -10.54 37.22
CA LEU A 243 57.71 -10.01 38.54
C LEU A 243 56.77 -8.99 39.22
N GLU A 244 56.48 -9.03 40.51
CA GLU A 244 57.01 -9.75 41.66
C GLU A 244 55.97 -9.69 42.80
N LEU A 245 56.09 -10.63 43.75
CA LEU A 245 55.36 -10.67 45.00
C LEU A 245 55.67 -9.44 45.86
N ASN A 246 54.66 -8.92 46.57
CA ASN A 246 54.82 -8.42 47.93
C ASN A 246 53.47 -8.48 48.66
N ASP A 247 53.39 -9.43 49.59
CA ASP A 247 52.49 -9.40 50.73
C ASP A 247 52.77 -8.15 51.56
N GLU A 248 51.76 -7.35 51.92
CA GLU A 248 51.69 -6.77 53.25
C GLU A 248 50.23 -6.62 53.70
N THR A 249 50.00 -7.21 54.86
CA THR A 249 48.81 -7.17 55.69
C THR A 249 48.70 -5.81 56.38
N SER A 250 47.51 -5.23 56.53
CA SER A 250 47.19 -4.48 57.75
C SER A 250 45.69 -4.33 57.93
N ASP A 251 45.19 -5.11 58.87
CA ASP A 251 43.92 -5.00 59.58
C ASP A 251 43.99 -3.80 60.53
N SER A 252 42.93 -2.99 60.61
CA SER A 252 42.69 -2.00 61.68
C SER A 252 41.25 -1.49 61.59
N ASP A 253 40.37 -2.14 62.35
CA ASP A 253 39.17 -1.52 62.91
C ASP A 253 39.57 -0.38 63.86
N GLU A 254 38.94 0.80 63.74
CA GLU A 254 38.76 1.69 64.89
C GLU A 254 37.50 2.56 64.74
N GLU A 255 36.56 2.26 65.62
CA GLU A 255 35.41 3.05 66.05
C GLU A 255 35.86 4.39 66.65
N MET A 256 35.15 5.50 66.41
CA MET A 256 34.52 6.33 67.46
C MET A 256 34.26 7.80 67.07
N THR A 257 33.05 8.20 67.47
CA THR A 257 32.64 9.50 68.04
C THR A 257 32.20 10.68 67.19
N ALA A 258 31.19 11.32 67.77
CA ALA A 258 30.39 12.45 67.36
C ALA A 258 31.02 13.81 67.73
N VAL A 259 30.22 14.85 67.48
CA VAL A 259 30.27 16.24 67.97
C VAL A 259 30.84 17.25 66.97
N ALA A 260 29.93 17.98 66.30
CA ALA A 260 29.58 19.36 66.67
C ALA A 260 28.23 19.73 66.02
#